data_AF-A0A8T4SFT4-F1
#
_entry.id   AF-A0A8T4SFT4-F1
#
_cell.length_a   1.000
_cell.length_b   1.000
_cell.length_c   1.000
_cell.angle_alpha   90.00
_cell.angle_beta   90.00
_cell.angle_gamma   90.00
#
_symmetry.space_group_name_H-M   'P 1'
#
loop_
_entity.id
_entity.type
_entity.pdbx_description
1 polymer ?
#
loop_
_entity_poly.entity_id
_entity_poly.type
_entity_poly.pdbx_seq_one_letter_code
_entity_poly.pdbx_strand_id
1 'polypeptide(L)'
;MSHIYILPYYTNIENLRESRSEREHNSSIKFSLGYFHIELSETNSLLEDKYSLNLHSAKYLMEGITEQKEAMIHHHPKGHNWKHLQFKIKSRNEVIRIKLDALDDEDYQKCIKGFLHISQKVIQYEKETNGIEDDLQRYFFNSKIKQLEGEERFLLKQIYLASKSNGILDDSGNPLDRSRIEDLKIEKHMLPFLNWDE
;
A
#
# COMPACT_ATOMS: atom_id res chain seq x y z
N MET A 1 10.14 -21.21 -2.94
CA MET A 1 9.35 -20.00 -2.68
C MET A 1 9.31 -19.77 -1.18
N SER A 2 10.03 -18.76 -0.70
CA SER A 2 9.92 -18.29 0.68
C SER A 2 8.72 -17.37 0.76
N HIS A 3 7.61 -17.83 1.33
CA HIS A 3 6.50 -16.96 1.67
C HIS A 3 7.02 -15.94 2.69
N ILE A 4 7.07 -14.67 2.29
CA ILE A 4 7.52 -13.61 3.16
C ILE A 4 6.32 -13.19 4.01
N TYR A 5 6.27 -13.64 5.26
CA TYR A 5 5.24 -13.27 6.21
C TYR A 5 5.49 -11.86 6.76
N ILE A 6 5.31 -10.83 5.93
CA ILE A 6 5.55 -9.44 6.32
C ILE A 6 4.48 -8.96 7.30
N LEU A 7 3.19 -9.16 7.03
CA LEU A 7 2.14 -8.59 7.88
C LEU A 7 2.12 -9.21 9.31
N PRO A 8 2.21 -10.54 9.51
CA PRO A 8 2.22 -11.14 10.85
C PRO A 8 3.35 -10.63 11.75
N TYR A 9 4.48 -10.20 11.17
CA TYR A 9 5.63 -9.75 11.95
C TYR A 9 5.44 -8.36 12.58
N TYR A 10 4.75 -7.44 11.89
CA TYR A 10 4.58 -6.04 12.33
C TYR A 10 3.20 -5.73 12.90
N THR A 11 2.24 -6.65 12.76
CA THR A 11 0.89 -6.45 13.27
C THR A 11 0.74 -6.79 14.76
N ASN A 12 -0.31 -6.25 15.37
CA ASN A 12 -0.71 -6.70 16.71
C ASN A 12 -1.32 -8.11 16.63
N ILE A 13 -0.60 -9.09 17.18
CA ILE A 13 -0.96 -10.50 17.08
C ILE A 13 -2.29 -10.84 17.75
N GLU A 14 -2.72 -10.05 18.75
CA GLU A 14 -4.00 -10.25 19.44
C GLU A 14 -5.20 -9.99 18.52
N ASN A 15 -5.01 -9.19 17.48
CA ASN A 15 -6.07 -8.80 16.53
C ASN A 15 -5.90 -9.47 15.14
N LEU A 16 -4.85 -10.27 14.96
CA LEU A 16 -4.55 -10.93 13.69
C LEU A 16 -5.50 -12.11 13.44
N ARG A 17 -6.25 -12.04 12.35
CA ARG A 17 -7.11 -13.13 11.87
C ARG A 17 -6.44 -13.82 10.69
N GLU A 18 -6.13 -15.10 10.86
CA GLU A 18 -5.58 -15.95 9.82
C GLU A 18 -6.67 -16.88 9.26
N SER A 19 -6.74 -16.99 7.94
CA SER A 19 -7.54 -18.01 7.26
C SER A 19 -6.71 -18.61 6.12
N ARG A 20 -6.69 -19.93 6.01
CA ARG A 20 -5.97 -20.65 4.96
C ARG A 20 -6.95 -21.39 4.06
N SER A 21 -6.76 -21.27 2.75
CA SER A 21 -7.38 -22.13 1.75
C SER A 21 -6.30 -22.88 0.97
N GLU A 22 -6.66 -23.90 0.19
CA GLU A 22 -5.69 -24.67 -0.61
C GLU A 22 -4.90 -23.81 -1.63
N ARG A 23 -5.39 -22.63 -1.98
CA ARG A 23 -4.79 -21.75 -3.02
C ARG A 23 -4.29 -20.41 -2.48
N GLU A 24 -4.64 -20.05 -1.25
CA GLU A 24 -4.40 -18.73 -0.70
C GLU A 24 -4.05 -18.78 0.79
N HIS A 25 -3.03 -18.02 1.15
CA HIS A 25 -2.65 -17.71 2.52
C HIS A 25 -3.07 -16.28 2.85
N ASN A 26 -4.09 -16.12 3.69
CA ASN A 26 -4.70 -14.83 3.96
C ASN A 26 -4.55 -14.44 5.44
N SER A 27 -4.05 -13.22 5.67
CA SER A 27 -3.93 -12.59 6.98
C SER A 27 -4.66 -11.25 6.97
N SER A 28 -5.49 -10.96 7.97
CA SER A 28 -6.22 -9.69 8.04
C SER A 28 -6.45 -9.20 9.46
N ILE A 29 -6.56 -7.89 9.61
CA ILE A 29 -7.00 -7.19 10.81
C ILE A 29 -8.09 -6.24 10.38
N LYS A 30 -9.22 -6.22 11.11
CA LYS A 30 -10.37 -5.37 10.77
C LYS A 30 -10.87 -4.65 12.01
N PHE A 31 -11.05 -3.34 11.90
CA PHE A 31 -11.65 -2.50 12.93
C PHE A 31 -12.87 -1.77 12.37
N SER A 32 -13.94 -1.67 13.14
CA SER A 32 -15.16 -0.98 12.72
C SER A 32 -15.74 -0.15 13.86
N LEU A 33 -16.03 1.13 13.58
CA LEU A 33 -16.56 2.10 14.54
C LEU A 33 -17.59 2.99 13.84
N GLY A 34 -18.88 2.77 14.11
CA GLY A 34 -19.95 3.51 13.43
C GLY A 34 -19.93 3.26 11.91
N TYR A 35 -19.81 4.34 11.12
CA TYR A 35 -19.71 4.29 9.64
C TYR A 35 -18.27 4.12 9.13
N PHE A 36 -17.31 3.92 10.04
CA PHE A 36 -15.90 3.82 9.71
C PHE A 36 -15.45 2.35 9.74
N HIS A 37 -14.78 1.92 8.68
CA HIS A 37 -14.24 0.58 8.54
C HIS A 37 -12.79 0.67 8.07
N ILE A 38 -11.87 0.13 8.87
CA ILE A 38 -10.47 -0.07 8.47
C ILE A 38 -10.19 -1.56 8.38
N GLU A 39 -9.63 -1.99 7.27
CA GLU A 39 -9.04 -3.32 7.10
C GLU A 39 -7.60 -3.19 6.64
N LEU A 40 -6.70 -3.92 7.31
CA LEU A 40 -5.34 -4.15 6.86
C LEU A 40 -5.19 -5.63 6.57
N SER A 41 -4.77 -6.00 5.36
CA SER A 41 -4.71 -7.39 4.93
C SER A 41 -3.55 -7.70 4.00
N GLU A 42 -3.15 -8.98 4.05
CA GLU A 42 -2.18 -9.63 3.18
C GLU A 42 -2.85 -10.89 2.59
N THR A 43 -2.69 -11.07 1.29
CA THR A 43 -3.16 -12.23 0.52
C THR A 43 -1.98 -12.70 -0.31
N ASN A 44 -1.45 -13.87 -0.01
CA ASN A 44 -0.40 -14.51 -0.80
C ASN A 44 -0.99 -15.74 -1.49
N SER A 45 -0.91 -15.77 -2.81
CA SER A 45 -1.35 -16.89 -3.65
C SER A 45 -0.23 -17.32 -4.59
N LEU A 46 -0.42 -18.43 -5.31
CA LEU A 46 0.52 -18.86 -6.35
C LEU A 46 0.64 -17.86 -7.53
N LEU A 47 -0.31 -16.93 -7.66
CA LEU A 47 -0.44 -16.05 -8.82
C LEU A 47 -0.25 -14.57 -8.50
N GLU A 48 -0.49 -14.18 -7.25
CA GLU A 48 -0.43 -12.81 -6.79
C GLU A 48 -0.12 -12.72 -5.30
N ASP A 49 0.71 -11.74 -4.95
CA ASP A 49 0.89 -11.26 -3.58
C ASP A 49 0.23 -9.88 -3.48
N LYS A 50 -0.68 -9.71 -2.52
CA LYS A 50 -1.43 -8.49 -2.30
C LYS A 50 -1.38 -8.01 -0.87
N TYR A 51 -1.07 -6.72 -0.71
CA TYR A 51 -1.13 -5.99 0.55
C TYR A 51 -2.13 -4.87 0.42
N SER A 52 -3.03 -4.75 1.39
CA SER A 52 -4.02 -3.68 1.37
C SER A 52 -4.33 -3.01 2.69
N LEU A 53 -4.48 -1.69 2.62
CA LEU A 53 -5.11 -0.86 3.64
C LEU A 53 -6.39 -0.31 3.02
N ASN A 54 -7.53 -0.81 3.49
CA ASN A 54 -8.86 -0.38 3.08
C ASN A 54 -9.44 0.49 4.19
N LEU A 55 -9.55 1.77 3.93
CA LEU A 55 -10.14 2.75 4.83
C LEU A 55 -11.43 3.29 4.22
N HIS A 56 -12.56 2.84 4.74
CA HIS A 56 -13.87 3.33 4.36
C HIS A 56 -14.38 4.28 5.45
N SER A 57 -14.55 5.55 5.12
CA SER A 57 -15.27 6.52 5.95
C SER A 57 -16.41 7.15 5.15
N ALA A 58 -17.29 7.91 5.80
CA ALA A 58 -18.34 8.66 5.11
C ALA A 58 -17.81 9.70 4.09
N LYS A 59 -16.49 9.94 4.03
CA LYS A 59 -15.85 10.95 3.18
C LYS A 59 -14.77 10.42 2.23
N TYR A 60 -14.20 9.24 2.47
CA TYR A 60 -13.08 8.70 1.69
C TYR A 60 -13.14 7.18 1.58
N LEU A 61 -12.70 6.66 0.43
CA LEU A 61 -12.28 5.28 0.28
C LEU A 61 -10.80 5.31 -0.10
N MET A 62 -9.92 4.88 0.79
CA MET A 62 -8.53 4.60 0.44
C MET A 62 -8.38 3.09 0.36
N GLU A 63 -8.22 2.56 -0.85
CA GLU A 63 -7.78 1.17 -1.06
C GLU A 63 -6.34 1.28 -1.55
N GLY A 64 -5.39 0.96 -0.68
CA GLY A 64 -4.03 0.60 -1.11
C GLY A 64 -4.09 -0.84 -1.58
N ILE A 65 -3.83 -1.14 -2.85
CA ILE A 65 -3.68 -2.53 -3.30
C ILE A 65 -2.33 -2.64 -3.98
N THR A 66 -1.42 -3.40 -3.36
CA THR A 66 -0.26 -3.97 -4.02
C THR A 66 -0.71 -5.23 -4.77
N GLU A 67 -0.28 -5.42 -6.02
CA GLU A 67 -0.41 -6.69 -6.74
C GLU A 67 0.98 -7.05 -7.28
N GLN A 68 1.57 -8.16 -6.83
CA GLN A 68 2.63 -8.82 -7.60
C GLN A 68 1.96 -9.52 -8.78
N LYS A 69 2.12 -8.93 -9.97
CA LYS A 69 1.91 -9.69 -11.21
C LYS A 69 3.25 -10.28 -11.57
N GLU A 70 3.47 -11.55 -11.25
CA GLU A 70 4.39 -12.30 -12.10
C GLU A 70 3.82 -12.21 -13.51
N ALA A 71 4.65 -11.85 -14.48
CA ALA A 71 4.27 -12.00 -15.87
C ALA A 71 4.03 -13.49 -16.12
N MET A 72 2.83 -13.98 -15.82
CA MET A 72 2.27 -15.19 -16.41
C MET A 72 2.23 -14.91 -17.90
N ILE A 73 3.33 -15.25 -18.58
CA ILE A 73 3.39 -15.47 -20.02
C ILE A 73 2.54 -14.43 -20.77
N HIS A 74 2.87 -13.14 -20.60
CA HIS A 74 2.46 -12.21 -21.63
C HIS A 74 3.22 -12.68 -22.88
N HIS A 75 2.48 -13.04 -23.93
CA HIS A 75 3.02 -13.24 -25.28
C HIS A 75 3.53 -11.90 -25.85
N HIS A 76 4.42 -11.24 -25.11
CA HIS A 76 5.23 -10.13 -25.57
C HIS A 76 6.62 -10.72 -25.87
N PRO A 77 7.19 -10.52 -27.06
CA PRO A 77 8.42 -11.19 -27.50
C PRO A 77 9.70 -10.82 -26.72
N LYS A 78 9.58 -9.99 -25.67
CA LYS A 78 10.66 -9.63 -24.75
C LYS A 78 10.12 -9.78 -23.32
N GLY A 79 10.26 -10.98 -22.77
CA GLY A 79 9.97 -11.23 -21.36
C GLY A 79 10.90 -10.39 -20.48
N HIS A 80 10.32 -9.62 -19.56
CA HIS A 80 11.08 -8.92 -18.53
C HIS A 80 11.11 -9.78 -17.27
N ASN A 81 12.31 -10.09 -16.74
CA ASN A 81 12.54 -10.87 -15.51
C ASN A 81 12.38 -10.08 -14.20
N TRP A 82 11.69 -8.93 -14.20
CA TRP A 82 11.76 -7.99 -13.07
C TRP A 82 10.41 -7.93 -12.36
N LYS A 83 10.41 -7.75 -11.03
CA LYS A 83 9.17 -7.61 -10.28
C LYS A 83 8.54 -6.24 -10.56
N HIS A 84 7.23 -6.25 -10.69
CA HIS A 84 6.41 -5.07 -10.83
C HIS A 84 5.58 -4.90 -9.57
N LEU A 85 5.61 -3.69 -9.00
CA LEU A 85 4.80 -3.31 -7.86
C LEU A 85 3.92 -2.15 -8.27
N GLN A 86 2.61 -2.30 -8.11
CA GLN A 86 1.66 -1.24 -8.38
C GLN A 86 0.88 -0.91 -7.11
N PHE A 87 0.90 0.34 -6.68
CA PHE A 87 -0.02 0.86 -5.67
C PHE A 87 -1.24 1.44 -6.37
N LYS A 88 -2.42 0.86 -6.14
CA LYS A 88 -3.68 1.55 -6.42
C LYS A 88 -4.01 2.41 -5.21
N ILE A 89 -4.39 3.67 -5.39
CA ILE A 89 -4.81 4.58 -4.34
C ILE A 89 -6.06 5.29 -4.83
N LYS A 90 -7.16 5.19 -4.07
CA LYS A 90 -8.39 5.87 -4.41
C LYS A 90 -8.45 7.24 -3.73
N SER A 91 -8.53 8.28 -4.54
CA SER A 91 -8.85 9.66 -4.14
C SER A 91 -10.33 9.91 -4.48
N ARG A 92 -10.96 10.89 -3.81
CA ARG A 92 -12.42 11.19 -3.79
C ARG A 92 -13.23 10.75 -5.03
N ASN A 93 -12.76 11.07 -6.23
CA ASN A 93 -13.46 10.79 -7.49
C ASN A 93 -12.64 9.97 -8.50
N GLU A 94 -11.45 9.48 -8.14
CA GLU A 94 -10.57 8.77 -9.08
C GLU A 94 -9.67 7.73 -8.41
N VAL A 95 -9.17 6.79 -9.22
CA VAL A 95 -8.15 5.84 -8.81
C VAL A 95 -6.83 6.27 -9.44
N ILE A 96 -5.84 6.52 -8.60
CA ILE A 96 -4.46 6.76 -8.99
C ILE A 96 -3.68 5.47 -8.88
N ARG A 97 -2.79 5.22 -9.84
CA ARG A 97 -1.90 4.05 -9.84
C ARG A 97 -0.46 4.50 -9.85
N ILE A 98 0.34 4.04 -8.89
CA ILE A 98 1.78 4.26 -8.87
C ILE A 98 2.45 2.95 -9.26
N LYS A 99 3.07 2.91 -10.43
CA LYS A 99 3.84 1.77 -10.93
C LYS A 99 5.31 1.94 -10.59
N LEU A 100 5.82 0.99 -9.82
CA LEU A 100 7.23 0.78 -9.55
C LEU A 100 7.66 -0.46 -10.33
N ASP A 101 8.22 -0.23 -11.51
CA ASP A 101 8.75 -1.29 -12.36
C ASP A 101 10.21 -1.58 -11.98
N ALA A 102 10.71 -2.72 -12.46
CA ALA A 102 12.13 -3.02 -12.39
C ALA A 102 12.69 -3.16 -10.95
N LEU A 103 11.89 -3.71 -10.03
CA LEU A 103 12.36 -4.01 -8.67
C LEU A 103 12.98 -5.40 -8.61
N ASP A 104 14.09 -5.52 -7.88
CA ASP A 104 14.58 -6.81 -7.42
C ASP A 104 13.79 -7.28 -6.17
N ASP A 105 14.09 -8.48 -5.68
CA ASP A 105 13.39 -9.05 -4.52
C ASP A 105 13.58 -8.23 -3.23
N GLU A 106 14.75 -7.63 -3.05
CA GLU A 106 15.07 -6.85 -1.86
C GLU A 106 14.32 -5.51 -1.89
N ASP A 107 14.34 -4.83 -3.02
CA ASP A 107 13.66 -3.56 -3.25
C ASP A 107 12.15 -3.72 -3.20
N TYR A 108 11.61 -4.82 -3.75
CA TYR A 108 10.19 -5.17 -3.59
C TYR A 108 9.82 -5.27 -2.10
N GLN A 109 10.57 -6.05 -1.32
CA GLN A 109 10.31 -6.20 0.11
C GLN A 109 10.42 -4.88 0.88
N LYS A 110 11.40 -4.05 0.55
CA LYS A 110 11.53 -2.70 1.15
C LYS A 110 10.31 -1.85 0.82
N CYS A 111 9.81 -1.88 -0.40
CA CYS A 111 8.60 -1.14 -0.76
C CYS A 111 7.36 -1.63 0.00
N ILE A 112 7.16 -2.95 0.17
CA ILE A 112 6.03 -3.47 0.97
C ILE A 112 6.15 -3.07 2.45
N LYS A 113 7.34 -3.17 3.03
CA LYS A 113 7.60 -2.74 4.41
C LYS A 113 7.37 -1.23 4.57
N GLY A 114 7.82 -0.43 3.60
CA GLY A 114 7.55 1.00 3.56
C GLY A 114 6.05 1.29 3.53
N PHE A 115 5.27 0.54 2.76
CA PHE A 115 3.80 0.65 2.74
C PHE A 115 3.16 0.36 4.09
N LEU A 116 3.61 -0.66 4.82
CA LEU A 116 3.12 -0.92 6.19
C LEU A 116 3.42 0.25 7.14
N HIS A 117 4.59 0.88 7.03
CA HIS A 117 4.92 2.04 7.84
C HIS A 117 4.08 3.27 7.47
N ILE A 118 3.91 3.54 6.17
CA ILE A 118 3.03 4.59 5.64
C ILE A 118 1.60 4.42 6.13
N SER A 119 1.11 3.18 6.23
CA SER A 119 -0.24 2.87 6.73
C SER A 119 -0.47 3.43 8.15
N GLN A 120 0.56 3.50 8.99
CA GLN A 120 0.44 4.14 10.31
C GLN A 120 0.14 5.63 10.22
N LYS A 121 0.76 6.32 9.26
CA LYS A 121 0.57 7.76 9.02
C LYS A 121 -0.83 8.04 8.47
N VAL A 122 -1.32 7.18 7.58
CA VAL A 122 -2.71 7.23 7.10
C VAL A 122 -3.69 7.08 8.26
N ILE A 123 -3.52 6.07 9.12
CA ILE A 123 -4.39 5.85 10.29
C ILE A 123 -4.33 7.04 11.26
N GLN A 124 -3.13 7.60 11.49
CA GLN A 124 -2.97 8.79 12.34
C GLN A 124 -3.70 10.00 11.78
N TYR A 125 -3.55 10.24 10.49
CA TYR A 125 -4.20 11.35 9.81
C TYR A 125 -5.73 11.27 9.93
N GLU A 126 -6.29 10.07 9.79
CA GLU A 126 -7.73 9.85 9.94
C GLU A 126 -8.19 10.05 11.38
N LYS A 127 -7.38 9.66 12.37
CA LYS A 127 -7.61 9.93 13.79
C LYS A 127 -7.76 11.44 14.03
N GLU A 128 -6.81 12.22 13.52
CA GLU A 128 -6.76 13.68 13.68
C GLU A 128 -7.89 14.38 12.92
N THR A 129 -8.26 13.88 11.74
CA THR A 129 -9.25 14.53 10.87
C THR A 129 -10.68 14.25 11.29
N ASN A 130 -10.97 13.04 11.80
CA ASN A 130 -12.32 12.62 12.17
C ASN A 130 -12.56 12.53 13.68
N GLY A 131 -11.57 12.89 14.50
CA GLY A 131 -11.71 12.92 15.96
C GLY A 131 -11.92 11.55 16.59
N ILE A 132 -11.25 10.51 16.06
CA ILE A 132 -11.34 9.16 16.62
C ILE A 132 -10.50 9.11 17.90
N GLU A 133 -11.10 8.76 19.03
CA GLU A 133 -10.37 8.68 20.32
C GLU A 133 -9.56 7.38 20.44
N ASP A 134 -10.06 6.29 19.84
CA ASP A 134 -9.44 4.96 19.86
C ASP A 134 -7.98 4.97 19.37
N ASP A 135 -7.16 4.09 19.97
CA ASP A 135 -5.78 3.87 19.54
C ASP A 135 -5.71 2.83 18.42
N LEU A 136 -6.16 3.25 17.23
CA LEU A 136 -6.14 2.44 16.02
C LEU A 136 -4.72 1.97 15.65
N GLN A 137 -3.69 2.79 15.91
CA GLN A 137 -2.33 2.39 15.61
C GLN A 137 -1.91 1.15 16.40
N ARG A 138 -2.18 1.13 17.72
CA ARG A 138 -1.92 -0.06 18.56
C ARG A 138 -2.83 -1.24 18.23
N TYR A 139 -4.04 -0.96 17.73
CA TYR A 139 -4.94 -2.01 17.28
C TYR A 139 -4.34 -2.81 16.10
N PHE A 140 -3.79 -2.11 15.11
CA PHE A 140 -3.26 -2.74 13.89
C PHE A 140 -1.79 -3.18 14.02
N PHE A 141 -0.95 -2.43 14.73
CA PHE A 141 0.49 -2.61 14.69
C PHE A 141 1.11 -2.84 16.07
N ASN A 142 2.15 -3.68 16.12
CA ASN A 142 3.01 -3.82 17.28
C ASN A 142 4.17 -2.78 17.23
N SER A 143 5.02 -2.75 18.26
CA SER A 143 6.12 -1.78 18.36
C SER A 143 7.21 -1.92 17.29
N LYS A 144 7.37 -3.10 16.67
CA LYS A 144 8.41 -3.36 15.65
C LYS A 144 8.18 -2.59 14.37
N ILE A 145 6.96 -2.13 14.12
CA ILE A 145 6.63 -1.30 12.96
C ILE A 145 7.53 -0.06 12.84
N LYS A 146 8.00 0.50 13.98
CA LYS A 146 8.91 1.65 14.00
C LYS A 146 10.29 1.37 13.39
N GLN A 147 10.66 0.10 13.22
CA GLN A 147 11.90 -0.28 12.55
C GLN A 147 11.85 0.01 11.04
N LEU A 148 10.66 0.22 10.46
CA LEU A 148 10.44 0.36 9.03
C LEU A 148 10.57 1.80 8.49
N GLU A 149 11.07 2.73 9.29
CA GLU A 149 11.24 4.12 8.87
C GLU A 149 12.21 4.26 7.68
N GLY A 150 13.26 3.42 7.64
CA GLY A 150 14.20 3.39 6.51
C GLY A 150 13.54 2.94 5.21
N GLU A 151 12.71 1.89 5.29
CA GLU A 151 11.94 1.35 4.19
C GLU A 151 10.86 2.31 3.70
N GLU A 152 10.27 3.13 4.57
CA GLU A 152 9.40 4.23 4.15
C GLU A 152 10.16 5.21 3.25
N ARG A 153 11.34 5.69 3.69
CA ARG A 153 12.13 6.64 2.90
C ARG A 153 12.53 6.03 1.56
N PHE A 154 12.86 4.74 1.54
CA PHE A 154 13.13 4.00 0.31
C PHE A 154 11.92 4.01 -0.63
N LEU A 155 10.73 3.65 -0.14
CA LEU A 155 9.50 3.65 -0.93
C LEU A 155 9.20 5.05 -1.49
N LEU A 156 9.27 6.10 -0.67
CA LEU A 156 9.02 7.47 -1.12
C LEU A 156 9.98 7.90 -2.24
N LYS A 157 11.25 7.49 -2.15
CA LYS A 157 12.23 7.71 -3.23
C LYS A 157 11.84 6.96 -4.51
N GLN A 158 11.34 5.72 -4.42
CA GLN A 158 10.87 4.98 -5.59
C GLN A 158 9.64 5.63 -6.23
N ILE A 159 8.70 6.10 -5.42
CA ILE A 159 7.54 6.86 -5.90
C ILE A 159 8.01 8.14 -6.62
N TYR A 160 9.02 8.83 -6.09
CA TYR A 160 9.65 9.98 -6.74
C TYR A 160 10.22 9.67 -8.11
N LEU A 161 10.99 8.61 -8.21
CA LEU A 161 11.53 8.15 -9.50
C LEU A 161 10.40 7.79 -10.47
N ALA A 162 9.35 7.11 -10.00
CA ALA A 162 8.18 6.77 -10.81
C ALA A 162 7.48 8.03 -11.35
N SER A 163 7.36 9.10 -10.59
CA SER A 163 6.77 10.34 -11.11
C SER A 163 7.59 10.98 -12.23
N LYS A 164 8.92 10.85 -12.19
CA LYS A 164 9.82 11.41 -13.21
C LYS A 164 9.78 10.59 -14.49
N SER A 165 9.39 9.32 -14.40
CA SER A 165 9.32 8.37 -15.51
C SER A 165 7.88 8.08 -15.99
N ASN A 166 6.91 8.94 -15.68
CA ASN A 166 5.50 8.77 -16.05
C ASN A 166 4.84 7.50 -15.47
N GLY A 167 5.33 7.01 -14.33
CA GLY A 167 4.83 5.85 -13.60
C GLY A 167 3.65 6.13 -12.67
N ILE A 168 3.20 7.38 -12.52
CA ILE A 168 1.96 7.72 -11.81
C ILE A 168 0.85 7.94 -12.83
N LEU A 169 -0.20 7.12 -12.77
CA LEU A 169 -1.24 6.99 -13.79
C LEU A 169 -2.64 7.24 -13.24
N ASP A 170 -3.56 7.68 -14.10
CA ASP A 170 -4.99 7.76 -13.84
C ASP A 170 -5.71 6.39 -13.97
N ASP A 171 -7.05 6.40 -13.85
CA ASP A 171 -7.87 5.20 -13.97
C ASP A 171 -7.89 4.63 -15.41
N SER A 172 -7.58 5.45 -16.41
CA SER A 172 -7.44 5.05 -17.82
C SER A 172 -6.03 4.52 -18.15
N GLY A 173 -5.08 4.61 -17.22
CA GLY A 173 -3.69 4.21 -17.41
C GLY A 173 -2.83 5.28 -18.09
N ASN A 174 -3.31 6.52 -18.22
CA ASN A 174 -2.53 7.63 -18.75
C ASN A 174 -1.68 8.25 -17.63
N PRO A 175 -0.44 8.69 -17.93
CA PRO A 175 0.37 9.42 -16.97
C PRO A 175 -0.31 10.71 -16.48
N LEU A 176 -0.25 10.94 -15.17
CA LEU A 176 -0.66 12.21 -14.60
C LEU A 176 0.35 13.30 -14.94
N ASP A 177 -0.14 14.48 -15.30
CA ASP A 177 0.71 15.65 -15.44
C ASP A 177 1.15 16.20 -14.07
N ARG A 178 2.15 17.09 -14.09
CA ARG A 178 2.72 17.69 -12.87
C ARG A 178 1.68 18.48 -12.07
N SER A 179 0.76 19.18 -12.73
CA SER A 179 -0.26 19.98 -12.05
C SER A 179 -1.19 19.06 -11.25
N ARG A 180 -1.63 17.95 -11.85
CA ARG A 180 -2.47 16.96 -11.17
C ARG A 180 -1.76 16.32 -9.99
N ILE A 181 -0.46 16.02 -10.11
CA ILE A 181 0.33 15.48 -8.99
C ILE A 181 0.40 16.50 -7.84
N GLU A 182 0.59 17.79 -8.12
CA GLU A 182 0.57 18.82 -7.07
C GLU A 182 -0.82 18.97 -6.44
N ASP A 183 -1.91 18.87 -7.21
CA ASP A 183 -3.27 18.87 -6.67
C ASP A 183 -3.50 17.69 -5.70
N LEU A 184 -3.02 16.50 -6.06
CA LEU A 184 -3.13 15.31 -5.22
C LEU A 184 -2.35 15.46 -3.92
N LYS A 185 -1.23 16.19 -3.89
CA LYS A 185 -0.51 16.48 -2.62
C LYS A 185 -1.31 17.35 -1.66
N ILE A 186 -2.26 18.15 -2.15
CA ILE A 186 -3.16 18.93 -1.30
C ILE A 186 -4.13 18.00 -0.56
N GLU A 187 -4.42 16.83 -1.15
CA GLU A 187 -5.22 15.80 -0.49
C GLU A 187 -4.42 15.15 0.64
N LYS A 188 -4.67 15.61 1.86
CA LYS A 188 -3.87 15.21 3.04
C LYS A 188 -3.76 13.71 3.29
N HIS A 189 -4.73 12.91 2.83
CA HIS A 189 -4.68 11.45 2.91
C HIS A 189 -3.77 10.80 1.86
N MET A 190 -3.44 11.52 0.78
CA MET A 190 -2.44 11.15 -0.24
C MET A 190 -1.02 11.54 0.17
N LEU A 191 -0.87 12.50 1.11
CA LEU A 191 0.42 12.97 1.61
C LEU A 191 1.36 11.83 2.02
N PRO A 192 0.91 10.77 2.71
CA PRO A 192 1.82 9.69 3.09
C PRO A 192 2.50 8.99 1.91
N PHE A 193 1.96 9.09 0.68
CA PHE A 193 2.56 8.54 -0.55
C PHE A 193 3.26 9.59 -1.41
N LEU A 194 2.84 10.85 -1.34
CA LEU A 194 3.31 11.93 -2.23
C LEU A 194 4.14 13.00 -1.50
N ASN A 195 4.43 12.81 -0.20
CA ASN A 195 5.31 13.64 0.61
C ASN A 195 6.75 13.12 0.58
N TRP A 196 7.34 13.22 -0.60
CA TRP A 196 8.76 13.03 -0.85
C TRP A 196 9.55 14.31 -0.48
N ASP A 197 10.67 14.21 0.23
CA ASP A 197 11.56 15.36 0.40
C ASP A 197 12.35 15.58 -0.92
N GLU A 198 12.50 16.84 -1.36
CA GLU A 198 13.34 17.22 -2.52
C GLU A 198 14.84 17.03 -2.26
#